data_AF-A0AAW9HRM4-F1
#
_entry.id   AF-A0AAW9HRM4-F1
#
_cell.length_a   1.000
_cell.length_b   1.000
_cell.length_c   1.000
_cell.angle_alpha   90.00
_cell.angle_beta   90.00
_cell.angle_gamma   90.00
#
_symmetry.space_group_name_H-M   'P 1'
#
loop_
_entity.id
_entity.type
_entity.pdbx_description
1 polymer ?
#
loop_
_entity_poly.entity_id
_entity_poly.type
_entity_poly.pdbx_seq_one_letter_code
_entity_poly.pdbx_strand_id
1 'polypeptide(L)'
;MLQPNTHGALLAAGLCSLAFLALGVRTIPRTRRLATAIPVLAMVVAAVCGVVAIGVGMNLNLQYASTWSDVKTIFTKSGGKASVTAVTSELPKYAGQSGEIPMPEGKEWKADFTPAGHGVVGTVFRGPESGLELPVWVYLPPDYSPERTYRVIVMIQGFPSQTEKIPGVLDLEHTMPASAPDTIVVVPSLNVDNQQPDCVDLSGRPAVGTWVNRDVVQMVRKNFSVSADRRDWAIAGASYGGWCAPVLGLYNPQTFASVISFSGYNVPVIGLTQAPGLREQFTVTNLMKKASWPQSMYFTGTRTDNDPVELARGLEEVKNPRLKTTVHLDPNGGHSWDTWKKQLPGALEWWNGDRAGGAKSVVATRGWMTQKTTVAGAYLLFALLAAGSIVRGRALVRRPRYVPRHALHTRRHALPRGTGRYRIRRWAWVSLTVAWGIVALLLTVNLKTHTVEDIRFIGAFFHLFTM
;
A
#
# COMPACT_ATOMS: atom_id res chain seq x y z
N MET A 1 -15.76 -10.73 -9.83
CA MET A 1 -15.19 -9.92 -10.92
C MET A 1 -15.73 -8.50 -10.83
N LEU A 2 -14.93 -7.55 -10.35
CA LEU A 2 -15.20 -6.11 -10.48
C LEU A 2 -14.39 -5.57 -11.68
N GLN A 3 -14.66 -6.11 -12.86
CA GLN A 3 -14.25 -5.55 -14.16
C GLN A 3 -15.40 -5.94 -15.10
N PRO A 4 -16.33 -5.01 -15.41
CA PRO A 4 -16.07 -3.95 -16.39
C PRO A 4 -16.61 -2.54 -15.99
N ASN A 5 -16.02 -1.48 -16.55
CA ASN A 5 -16.41 -0.07 -16.45
C ASN A 5 -16.26 0.60 -15.07
N THR A 6 -15.10 0.41 -14.42
CA THR A 6 -14.74 1.01 -13.11
C THR A 6 -14.62 2.54 -13.14
N HIS A 7 -14.19 3.14 -14.26
CA HIS A 7 -14.29 4.59 -14.48
C HIS A 7 -15.76 5.05 -14.52
N GLY A 8 -16.65 4.23 -15.10
CA GLY A 8 -18.09 4.44 -15.09
C GLY A 8 -18.68 4.33 -13.68
N ALA A 9 -18.16 3.45 -12.82
CA ALA A 9 -18.57 3.34 -11.42
C ALA A 9 -18.13 4.55 -10.57
N LEU A 10 -16.91 5.05 -10.77
CA LEU A 10 -16.41 6.28 -10.13
C LEU A 10 -17.19 7.52 -10.61
N LEU A 11 -17.44 7.63 -11.92
CA LEU A 11 -18.28 8.67 -12.50
C LEU A 11 -19.71 8.58 -11.98
N ALA A 12 -20.31 7.38 -11.95
CA ALA A 12 -21.65 7.17 -11.43
C ALA A 12 -21.74 7.50 -9.93
N ALA A 13 -20.75 7.12 -9.11
CA ALA A 13 -20.71 7.46 -7.69
C ALA A 13 -20.52 8.97 -7.44
N GLY A 14 -19.69 9.64 -8.25
CA GLY A 14 -19.52 11.09 -8.23
C GLY A 14 -20.79 11.83 -8.66
N LEU A 15 -21.41 11.41 -9.77
CA LEU A 15 -22.67 11.96 -10.28
C LEU A 15 -23.83 11.70 -9.32
N CYS A 16 -23.92 10.51 -8.72
CA CYS A 16 -24.89 10.21 -7.66
C CYS A 16 -24.68 11.12 -6.44
N SER A 17 -23.44 11.31 -5.99
CA SER A 17 -23.15 12.22 -4.86
C SER A 17 -23.59 13.66 -5.16
N LEU A 18 -23.29 14.15 -6.36
CA LEU A 18 -23.72 15.48 -6.82
C LEU A 18 -25.24 15.58 -6.95
N ALA A 19 -25.90 14.54 -7.50
CA ALA A 19 -27.34 14.49 -7.66
C ALA A 19 -28.07 14.49 -6.30
N PHE A 20 -27.58 13.74 -5.31
CA PHE A 20 -28.15 13.72 -3.96
C PHE A 20 -27.87 15.00 -3.19
N LEU A 21 -26.70 15.62 -3.35
CA LEU A 21 -26.43 16.96 -2.80
C LEU A 21 -27.39 18.00 -3.41
N ALA A 22 -27.58 17.98 -4.73
CA ALA A 22 -28.50 18.86 -5.42
C ALA A 22 -29.97 18.62 -5.01
N LEU A 23 -30.38 17.35 -4.85
CA LEU A 23 -31.71 16.99 -4.36
C LEU A 23 -31.91 17.50 -2.93
N GLY A 24 -30.95 17.26 -2.03
CA GLY A 24 -31.02 17.69 -0.63
C GLY A 24 -31.11 19.22 -0.47
N VAL A 25 -30.46 19.98 -1.35
CA VAL A 25 -30.55 21.44 -1.40
C VAL A 25 -31.90 21.90 -1.99
N ARG A 26 -32.43 21.19 -2.99
CA ARG A 26 -33.66 21.57 -3.70
C ARG A 26 -34.94 21.14 -2.97
N THR A 27 -34.92 20.02 -2.24
CA THR A 27 -36.03 19.51 -1.45
C THR A 27 -35.98 20.01 0.00
N ILE A 28 -35.81 21.32 0.19
CA ILE A 28 -36.00 21.99 1.50
C ILE A 28 -37.40 22.65 1.48
N PRO A 29 -38.52 21.96 1.82
CA PRO A 29 -39.83 22.60 1.90
C PRO A 29 -40.05 23.19 3.28
N ARG A 30 -40.78 24.31 3.32
CA ARG A 30 -41.02 25.20 4.46
C ARG A 30 -41.85 24.60 5.63
N THR A 31 -42.14 23.28 5.68
CA THR A 31 -43.09 22.68 6.64
C THR A 31 -42.51 21.50 7.45
N ARG A 32 -43.08 21.28 8.65
CA ARG A 32 -42.32 21.10 9.91
C ARG A 32 -41.88 19.69 10.34
N ARG A 33 -42.13 18.58 9.62
CA ARG A 33 -41.74 17.24 10.15
C ARG A 33 -41.13 16.23 9.16
N LEU A 34 -41.51 16.23 7.88
CA LEU A 34 -40.87 15.40 6.84
C LEU A 34 -39.69 16.08 6.13
N ALA A 35 -39.50 17.39 6.35
CA ALA A 35 -38.51 18.23 5.67
C ALA A 35 -37.06 18.08 6.15
N THR A 36 -36.80 17.31 7.22
CA THR A 36 -35.44 17.08 7.74
C THR A 36 -34.91 15.70 7.38
N ALA A 37 -35.77 14.71 7.14
CA ALA A 37 -35.34 13.34 6.88
C ALA A 37 -34.71 13.19 5.49
N ILE A 38 -35.30 13.81 4.47
CA ILE A 38 -34.85 13.69 3.07
C ILE A 38 -33.47 14.34 2.85
N PRO A 39 -33.19 15.58 3.30
CA PRO A 39 -31.86 16.17 3.13
C PRO A 39 -30.77 15.46 3.95
N VAL A 40 -31.10 14.99 5.14
CA VAL A 40 -30.17 14.21 5.98
C VAL A 40 -29.86 12.87 5.32
N LEU A 41 -30.87 12.15 4.82
CA LEU A 41 -30.70 10.92 4.08
C LEU A 41 -29.84 11.14 2.82
N ALA A 42 -30.09 12.20 2.06
CA ALA A 42 -29.30 12.54 0.88
C ALA A 42 -27.84 12.85 1.21
N MET A 43 -27.56 13.57 2.31
CA MET A 43 -26.20 13.82 2.79
C MET A 43 -25.49 12.53 3.24
N VAL A 44 -26.21 11.64 3.92
CA VAL A 44 -25.68 10.32 4.33
C VAL A 44 -25.37 9.47 3.10
N VAL A 45 -26.26 9.42 2.11
CA VAL A 45 -26.03 8.70 0.86
C VAL A 45 -24.84 9.27 0.09
N ALA A 46 -24.72 10.59 -0.03
CA ALA A 46 -23.57 11.23 -0.67
C ALA A 46 -22.24 10.93 0.06
N ALA A 47 -22.25 10.95 1.41
CA ALA A 47 -21.08 10.58 2.19
C ALA A 47 -20.70 9.10 1.99
N VAL A 48 -21.68 8.19 1.97
CA VAL A 48 -21.46 6.77 1.71
C VAL A 48 -20.91 6.55 0.29
N CYS A 49 -21.49 7.20 -0.73
CA CYS A 49 -21.00 7.14 -2.10
C CYS A 49 -19.56 7.66 -2.23
N GLY A 50 -19.22 8.76 -1.53
CA GLY A 50 -17.86 9.29 -1.49
C GLY A 50 -16.86 8.32 -0.86
N VAL A 51 -17.21 7.69 0.26
CA VAL A 51 -16.37 6.66 0.91
C VAL A 51 -16.20 5.44 0.00
N VAL A 52 -17.26 5.00 -0.67
CA VAL A 52 -17.19 3.89 -1.64
C VAL A 52 -16.30 4.25 -2.82
N ALA A 53 -16.40 5.46 -3.37
CA ALA A 53 -15.56 5.92 -4.46
C ALA A 53 -14.06 5.96 -4.08
N ILE A 54 -13.73 6.45 -2.87
CA ILE A 54 -12.36 6.42 -2.34
C ILE A 54 -11.89 4.98 -2.18
N GLY A 55 -12.71 4.10 -1.59
CA GLY A 55 -12.37 2.69 -1.41
C GLY A 55 -12.14 1.97 -2.75
N VAL A 56 -12.95 2.23 -3.76
CA VAL A 56 -12.77 1.71 -5.13
C VAL A 56 -11.48 2.26 -5.74
N GLY A 57 -11.20 3.56 -5.61
CA GLY A 57 -9.98 4.19 -6.11
C GLY A 57 -8.71 3.59 -5.48
N MET A 58 -8.70 3.42 -4.16
CA MET A 58 -7.60 2.75 -3.46
C MET A 58 -7.43 1.30 -3.92
N ASN A 59 -8.54 0.57 -4.09
CA ASN A 59 -8.49 -0.83 -4.53
C ASN A 59 -8.01 -0.99 -5.98
N LEU A 60 -8.30 -0.01 -6.86
CA LEU A 60 -7.78 -0.03 -8.24
C LEU A 60 -6.26 0.07 -8.27
N ASN A 61 -5.69 0.96 -7.46
CA ASN A 61 -4.25 1.23 -7.45
C ASN A 61 -3.44 0.22 -6.62
N LEU A 62 -4.05 -0.34 -5.57
CA LEU A 62 -3.36 -1.16 -4.58
C LEU A 62 -3.76 -2.65 -4.64
N GLN A 63 -4.84 -2.96 -5.37
CA GLN A 63 -5.32 -4.32 -5.67
C GLN A 63 -5.59 -5.18 -4.44
N TYR A 64 -6.12 -4.56 -3.38
CA TYR A 64 -6.40 -5.20 -2.10
C TYR A 64 -7.46 -6.31 -2.14
N ALA A 65 -8.47 -6.16 -3.00
CA ALA A 65 -9.65 -7.03 -3.09
C ALA A 65 -10.03 -7.30 -4.56
N SER A 66 -10.29 -8.56 -4.90
CA SER A 66 -10.86 -8.99 -6.19
C SER A 66 -12.34 -9.33 -6.07
N THR A 67 -12.80 -9.61 -4.85
CA THR A 67 -14.16 -10.01 -4.51
C THR A 67 -14.71 -9.19 -3.33
N TRP A 68 -16.04 -9.17 -3.19
CA TRP A 68 -16.71 -8.56 -2.04
C TRP A 68 -16.37 -9.26 -0.71
N SER A 69 -16.02 -10.55 -0.75
CA SER A 69 -15.51 -11.28 0.42
C SER A 69 -14.15 -10.77 0.89
N ASP A 70 -13.27 -10.34 -0.02
CA ASP A 70 -11.97 -9.78 0.35
C ASP A 70 -12.13 -8.44 1.07
N VAL A 71 -13.10 -7.63 0.65
CA VAL A 71 -13.44 -6.36 1.32
C VAL A 71 -13.82 -6.61 2.78
N LYS A 72 -14.70 -7.60 3.03
CA LYS A 72 -15.08 -8.01 4.40
C LYS A 72 -13.84 -8.42 5.21
N THR A 73 -12.90 -9.11 4.57
CA THR A 73 -11.66 -9.60 5.18
C THR A 73 -10.70 -8.48 5.56
N ILE A 74 -10.59 -7.43 4.74
CA ILE A 74 -9.79 -6.23 5.04
C ILE A 74 -10.32 -5.50 6.28
N PHE A 75 -11.63 -5.36 6.41
CA PHE A 75 -12.25 -4.65 7.54
C PHE A 75 -12.27 -5.44 8.85
N THR A 76 -12.25 -6.78 8.82
CA THR A 76 -12.27 -7.61 10.03
C THR A 76 -10.89 -7.91 10.59
N LYS A 77 -9.82 -7.85 9.78
CA LYS A 77 -8.45 -8.27 10.17
C LYS A 77 -7.56 -7.16 10.75
N SER A 78 -8.04 -5.91 10.82
CA SER A 78 -7.27 -4.75 11.32
C SER A 78 -7.03 -4.71 12.84
N GLY A 79 -7.40 -5.74 13.62
CA GLY A 79 -7.53 -5.65 15.07
C GLY A 79 -6.95 -6.79 15.91
N GLY A 80 -6.14 -7.68 15.34
CA GLY A 80 -5.54 -8.78 16.10
C GLY A 80 -4.53 -8.27 17.14
N LYS A 81 -4.95 -8.12 18.41
CA LYS A 81 -4.02 -8.05 19.54
C LYS A 81 -3.37 -9.43 19.68
N ALA A 82 -2.21 -9.62 19.05
CA ALA A 82 -1.40 -10.79 19.31
C ALA A 82 -1.02 -10.80 20.81
N SER A 83 -1.34 -11.91 21.48
CA SER A 83 -0.89 -12.18 22.84
C SER A 83 0.64 -12.12 22.87
N VAL A 84 1.19 -11.34 23.81
CA VAL A 84 2.64 -11.22 24.03
C VAL A 84 3.10 -12.50 24.74
N THR A 85 3.22 -13.58 23.99
CA THR A 85 4.14 -14.66 24.34
C THR A 85 5.52 -14.27 23.80
N ALA A 86 6.61 -14.68 24.45
CA ALA A 86 7.96 -14.41 23.96
C ALA A 86 8.16 -15.15 22.62
N VAL A 87 7.88 -14.46 21.50
CA VAL A 87 8.12 -14.97 20.15
C VAL A 87 9.59 -14.75 19.85
N THR A 88 10.35 -15.83 19.69
CA THR A 88 11.73 -15.79 19.23
C THR A 88 11.80 -16.11 17.75
N SER A 89 12.76 -15.53 17.04
CA SER A 89 13.09 -15.95 15.69
C SER A 89 13.93 -17.23 15.70
N GLU A 90 13.73 -18.08 14.72
CA GLU A 90 14.67 -19.14 14.39
C GLU A 90 15.45 -18.72 13.15
N LEU A 91 16.78 -18.87 13.18
CA LEU A 91 17.57 -18.72 11.95
C LEU A 91 17.17 -19.86 11.01
N PRO A 92 16.93 -19.59 9.72
CA PRO A 92 16.74 -20.67 8.76
C PRO A 92 17.91 -21.65 8.85
N LYS A 93 17.64 -22.96 8.83
CA LYS A 93 18.67 -24.01 8.98
C LYS A 93 19.87 -23.86 8.02
N TYR A 94 19.69 -23.13 6.93
CA TYR A 94 20.66 -22.96 5.85
C TYR A 94 21.26 -21.56 5.79
N ALA A 95 20.98 -20.69 6.77
CA ALA A 95 21.52 -19.34 6.78
C ALA A 95 23.05 -19.36 6.91
N GLY A 96 23.74 -18.83 5.89
CA GLY A 96 25.19 -18.68 5.89
C GLY A 96 26.00 -19.96 5.65
N GLN A 97 25.37 -21.07 5.22
CA GLN A 97 26.12 -22.26 4.81
C GLN A 97 26.96 -21.96 3.56
N SER A 98 28.25 -22.32 3.62
CA SER A 98 29.18 -22.18 2.50
C SER A 98 29.04 -23.34 1.51
N GLY A 99 28.74 -23.02 0.25
CA GLY A 99 28.66 -24.00 -0.83
C GLY A 99 27.49 -23.73 -1.77
N GLU A 100 27.54 -24.35 -2.95
CA GLU A 100 26.42 -24.35 -3.89
C GLU A 100 25.24 -25.11 -3.25
N ILE A 101 24.02 -24.57 -3.29
CA ILE A 101 22.86 -25.33 -2.82
C ILE A 101 22.69 -26.54 -3.77
N PRO A 102 22.73 -27.79 -3.27
CA PRO A 102 22.57 -28.94 -4.14
C PRO A 102 21.21 -28.94 -4.82
N MET A 103 21.17 -29.45 -6.05
CA MET A 103 19.90 -29.76 -6.70
C MET A 103 19.11 -30.75 -5.84
N PRO A 104 17.79 -30.56 -5.69
CA PRO A 104 17.02 -31.39 -4.79
C PRO A 104 16.78 -32.76 -5.43
N GLU A 105 17.14 -33.81 -4.69
CA GLU A 105 16.78 -35.19 -4.99
C GLU A 105 15.35 -35.47 -4.53
N GLY A 106 14.65 -36.40 -5.17
CA GLY A 106 13.27 -36.76 -4.78
C GLY A 106 12.17 -36.17 -5.66
N LYS A 107 11.00 -36.80 -5.60
CA LYS A 107 9.80 -36.45 -6.39
C LYS A 107 8.93 -35.40 -5.71
N GLU A 108 9.07 -35.24 -4.40
CA GLU A 108 8.38 -34.26 -3.55
C GLU A 108 8.67 -32.80 -3.96
N TRP A 109 9.75 -32.56 -4.71
CA TRP A 109 10.12 -31.26 -5.25
C TRP A 109 9.49 -30.97 -6.63
N LYS A 110 8.83 -31.95 -7.25
CA LYS A 110 8.10 -31.76 -8.51
C LYS A 110 6.72 -31.17 -8.22
N ALA A 111 6.29 -30.24 -9.07
CA ALA A 111 5.00 -29.58 -8.96
C ALA A 111 4.26 -29.63 -10.31
N ASP A 112 2.94 -29.75 -10.25
CA ASP A 112 2.08 -29.79 -11.43
C ASP A 112 1.58 -28.38 -11.73
N PHE A 113 2.23 -27.73 -12.69
CA PHE A 113 1.90 -26.37 -13.11
C PHE A 113 0.75 -26.35 -14.12
N THR A 114 -0.18 -25.42 -13.91
CA THR A 114 -1.30 -25.16 -14.82
C THR A 114 -1.19 -23.76 -15.42
N PRO A 115 -1.54 -23.57 -16.71
CA PRO A 115 -1.55 -22.25 -17.32
C PRO A 115 -2.51 -21.28 -16.60
N ALA A 116 -2.04 -20.07 -16.33
CA ALA A 116 -2.80 -18.98 -15.71
C ALA A 116 -3.03 -17.79 -16.65
N GLY A 117 -2.55 -17.87 -17.90
CA GLY A 117 -2.63 -16.83 -18.93
C GLY A 117 -1.45 -15.87 -18.93
N HIS A 118 -1.24 -15.13 -20.02
CA HIS A 118 -0.23 -14.05 -20.12
C HIS A 118 1.21 -14.48 -19.75
N GLY A 119 1.61 -15.68 -20.19
CA GLY A 119 2.94 -16.23 -19.86
C GLY A 119 3.08 -16.73 -18.42
N VAL A 120 2.00 -16.79 -17.63
CA VAL A 120 2.04 -17.25 -16.23
C VAL A 120 1.54 -18.68 -16.11
N VAL A 121 2.20 -19.46 -15.27
CA VAL A 121 1.74 -20.76 -14.77
C VAL A 121 1.57 -20.72 -13.25
N GLY A 122 0.63 -21.50 -12.71
CA GLY A 122 0.34 -21.57 -11.29
C GLY A 122 0.28 -23.00 -10.78
N THR A 123 0.67 -23.19 -9.52
CA THR A 123 0.53 -24.45 -8.77
C THR A 123 0.17 -24.14 -7.32
N VAL A 124 -0.43 -25.11 -6.62
CA VAL A 124 -0.37 -25.18 -5.16
C VAL A 124 0.76 -26.17 -4.84
N PHE A 125 1.75 -25.74 -4.07
CA PHE A 125 2.93 -26.56 -3.78
C PHE A 125 3.04 -26.83 -2.28
N ARG A 126 3.28 -28.10 -1.93
CA ARG A 126 3.55 -28.51 -0.56
C ARG A 126 5.05 -28.60 -0.32
N GLY A 127 5.58 -27.66 0.45
CA GLY A 127 6.98 -27.56 0.83
C GLY A 127 7.42 -28.71 1.73
N PRO A 128 8.36 -29.57 1.30
CA PRO A 128 8.84 -30.69 2.11
C PRO A 128 9.55 -30.25 3.40
N GLU A 129 10.26 -29.11 3.40
CA GLU A 129 11.01 -28.65 4.58
C GLU A 129 10.15 -27.80 5.53
N SER A 130 9.31 -26.88 5.02
CA SER A 130 8.44 -26.05 5.86
C SER A 130 7.12 -26.72 6.27
N GLY A 131 6.68 -27.74 5.53
CA GLY A 131 5.38 -28.36 5.67
C GLY A 131 4.20 -27.51 5.18
N LEU A 132 4.47 -26.31 4.61
CA LEU A 132 3.45 -25.40 4.09
C LEU A 132 2.90 -25.85 2.74
N GLU A 133 1.62 -25.64 2.50
CA GLU A 133 0.96 -25.90 1.22
C GLU A 133 0.31 -24.62 0.72
N LEU A 134 0.97 -23.95 -0.23
CA LEU A 134 0.62 -22.59 -0.65
C LEU A 134 0.68 -22.41 -2.19
N PRO A 135 -0.10 -21.47 -2.74
CA PRO A 135 0.00 -21.10 -4.15
C PRO A 135 1.37 -20.51 -4.51
N VAL A 136 1.87 -20.86 -5.70
CA VAL A 136 3.03 -20.25 -6.35
C VAL A 136 2.71 -19.96 -7.80
N TRP A 137 3.02 -18.75 -8.25
CA TRP A 137 2.85 -18.30 -9.63
C TRP A 137 4.20 -18.04 -10.27
N VAL A 138 4.37 -18.44 -11.53
CA VAL A 138 5.63 -18.28 -12.25
C VAL A 138 5.34 -17.65 -13.60
N TYR A 139 5.89 -16.46 -13.83
CA TYR A 139 5.96 -15.86 -15.17
C TYR A 139 7.13 -16.50 -15.93
N LEU A 140 6.84 -16.94 -17.15
CA LEU A 140 7.79 -17.48 -18.11
C LEU A 140 7.92 -16.51 -19.29
N PRO A 141 9.14 -16.25 -19.79
CA PRO A 141 9.31 -15.45 -21.00
C PRO A 141 8.63 -16.13 -22.21
N PRO A 142 8.21 -15.37 -23.24
CA PRO A 142 7.45 -15.90 -24.37
C PRO A 142 8.12 -17.06 -25.12
N ASP A 143 9.45 -17.12 -25.09
CA ASP A 143 10.31 -18.10 -25.74
C ASP A 143 10.90 -19.11 -24.74
N TYR A 144 10.21 -19.34 -23.62
CA TYR A 144 10.63 -20.32 -22.61
C TYR A 144 10.82 -21.72 -23.21
N SER A 145 12.00 -22.30 -23.00
CA SER A 145 12.36 -23.63 -23.46
C SER A 145 13.25 -24.33 -22.42
N PRO A 146 12.97 -25.59 -22.05
CA PRO A 146 13.77 -26.31 -21.06
C PRO A 146 15.23 -26.55 -21.50
N GLU A 147 15.56 -26.34 -22.77
CA GLU A 147 16.91 -26.43 -23.35
C GLU A 147 17.77 -25.19 -23.08
N ARG A 148 17.16 -24.08 -22.62
CA ARG A 148 17.85 -22.83 -22.25
C ARG A 148 17.93 -22.70 -20.74
N THR A 149 18.83 -21.85 -20.26
CA THR A 149 18.99 -21.57 -18.82
C THR A 149 18.51 -20.16 -18.50
N TYR A 150 17.60 -20.03 -17.52
CA TYR A 150 17.00 -18.76 -17.13
C TYR A 150 17.49 -18.26 -15.78
N ARG A 151 17.53 -16.94 -15.64
CA ARG A 151 17.70 -16.22 -14.38
C ARG A 151 16.39 -16.22 -13.60
N VAL A 152 16.47 -15.99 -12.30
CA VAL A 152 15.30 -16.08 -11.41
C VAL A 152 15.16 -14.82 -10.57
N ILE A 153 13.96 -14.26 -10.55
CA ILE A 153 13.55 -13.29 -9.54
C ILE A 153 12.49 -13.95 -8.66
N VAL A 154 12.75 -14.11 -7.37
CA VAL A 154 11.71 -14.44 -6.39
C VAL A 154 11.07 -13.13 -5.92
N MET A 155 9.83 -12.86 -6.33
CA MET A 155 9.12 -11.61 -6.07
C MET A 155 8.13 -11.77 -4.92
N ILE A 156 8.40 -11.09 -3.80
CA ILE A 156 7.59 -11.13 -2.58
C ILE A 156 6.48 -10.08 -2.65
N GLN A 157 5.26 -10.51 -2.33
CA GLN A 157 4.06 -9.67 -2.30
C GLN A 157 4.15 -8.52 -1.28
N GLY A 158 3.41 -7.46 -1.53
CA GLY A 158 3.06 -6.47 -0.50
C GLY A 158 2.00 -6.99 0.48
N PHE A 159 1.56 -6.12 1.40
CA PHE A 159 0.42 -6.41 2.27
C PHE A 159 -0.51 -5.18 2.38
N PRO A 160 -1.83 -5.35 2.19
CA PRO A 160 -2.49 -6.54 1.62
C PRO A 160 -2.19 -6.71 0.13
N SER A 161 -2.15 -7.96 -0.36
CA SER A 161 -1.92 -8.27 -1.78
C SER A 161 -2.42 -9.67 -2.13
N GLN A 162 -2.64 -9.89 -3.43
CA GLN A 162 -3.01 -11.16 -4.05
C GLN A 162 -1.89 -11.59 -5.00
N THR A 163 -1.19 -12.67 -4.68
CA THR A 163 0.00 -13.12 -5.42
C THR A 163 -0.27 -13.39 -6.90
N GLU A 164 -1.45 -13.92 -7.23
CA GLU A 164 -1.87 -14.26 -8.59
C GLU A 164 -1.94 -13.03 -9.51
N LYS A 165 -2.10 -11.84 -8.93
CA LYS A 165 -2.20 -10.59 -9.69
C LYS A 165 -0.85 -9.93 -9.95
N ILE A 166 0.19 -10.29 -9.18
CA ILE A 166 1.50 -9.63 -9.22
C ILE A 166 2.09 -9.61 -10.64
N PRO A 167 2.06 -10.71 -11.42
CA PRO A 167 2.54 -10.68 -12.79
C PRO A 167 1.82 -9.65 -13.68
N GLY A 168 0.49 -9.52 -13.54
CA GLY A 168 -0.30 -8.59 -14.33
C GLY A 168 -0.15 -7.13 -13.90
N VAL A 169 -0.11 -6.84 -12.60
CA VAL A 169 0.02 -5.45 -12.10
C VAL A 169 1.40 -4.86 -12.34
N LEU A 170 2.44 -5.72 -12.40
CA LEU A 170 3.79 -5.33 -12.83
C LEU A 170 3.95 -5.36 -14.35
N ASP A 171 2.95 -5.87 -15.07
CA ASP A 171 2.96 -5.98 -16.53
C ASP A 171 4.19 -6.73 -17.05
N LEU A 172 4.46 -7.90 -16.44
CA LEU A 172 5.67 -8.67 -16.72
C LEU A 172 5.72 -9.13 -18.18
N GLU A 173 4.58 -9.45 -18.79
CA GLU A 173 4.47 -9.85 -20.20
C GLU A 173 5.06 -8.81 -21.16
N HIS A 174 4.88 -7.52 -20.87
CA HIS A 174 5.42 -6.44 -21.71
C HIS A 174 6.79 -5.95 -21.22
N THR A 175 7.03 -5.95 -19.90
CA THR A 175 8.24 -5.38 -19.31
C THR A 175 9.44 -6.31 -19.40
N MET A 176 9.25 -7.60 -19.11
CA MET A 176 10.35 -8.55 -18.99
C MET A 176 11.07 -8.83 -20.32
N PRO A 177 10.39 -9.01 -21.48
CA PRO A 177 11.09 -9.30 -22.74
C PRO A 177 12.09 -8.21 -23.16
N ALA A 178 11.80 -6.94 -22.85
CA ALA A 178 12.67 -5.83 -23.20
C ALA A 178 13.80 -5.61 -22.19
N SER A 179 13.55 -5.86 -20.90
CA SER A 179 14.50 -5.51 -19.83
C SER A 179 15.31 -6.68 -19.29
N ALA A 180 14.79 -7.90 -19.36
CA ALA A 180 15.42 -9.11 -18.80
C ALA A 180 14.90 -10.39 -19.49
N PRO A 181 15.18 -10.60 -20.79
CA PRO A 181 14.54 -11.63 -21.63
C PRO A 181 14.73 -13.07 -21.11
N ASP A 182 15.91 -13.42 -20.59
CA ASP A 182 16.19 -14.75 -20.04
C ASP A 182 15.89 -14.84 -18.55
N THR A 183 14.71 -14.36 -18.11
CA THR A 183 14.35 -14.32 -16.68
C THR A 183 12.95 -14.84 -16.43
N ILE A 184 12.82 -15.75 -15.46
CA ILE A 184 11.53 -16.13 -14.87
C ILE A 184 11.29 -15.34 -13.59
N VAL A 185 10.02 -15.05 -13.30
CA VAL A 185 9.62 -14.40 -12.03
C VAL A 185 8.72 -15.32 -11.25
N VAL A 186 9.14 -15.67 -10.03
CA VAL A 186 8.47 -16.60 -9.13
C VAL A 186 7.82 -15.81 -7.99
N VAL A 187 6.51 -15.96 -7.83
CA VAL A 187 5.69 -15.24 -6.85
C VAL A 187 5.08 -16.25 -5.88
N PRO A 188 5.75 -16.59 -4.76
CA PRO A 188 5.18 -17.45 -3.75
C PRO A 188 4.19 -16.69 -2.86
N SER A 189 3.09 -17.34 -2.47
CA SER A 189 2.22 -16.84 -1.41
C SER A 189 2.90 -16.96 -0.04
N LEU A 190 2.68 -15.96 0.81
CA LEU A 190 3.08 -15.94 2.22
C LEU A 190 1.86 -16.02 3.17
N ASN A 191 0.66 -16.20 2.61
CA ASN A 191 -0.60 -16.19 3.36
C ASN A 191 -0.86 -17.56 4.01
N VAL A 192 -0.14 -17.87 5.08
CA VAL A 192 -0.24 -19.15 5.80
C VAL A 192 -1.51 -19.31 6.64
N ASP A 193 -2.11 -18.19 7.03
CA ASP A 193 -3.31 -18.17 7.84
C ASP A 193 -4.09 -16.86 7.65
N ASN A 194 -5.05 -16.61 8.55
CA ASN A 194 -5.88 -15.41 8.53
C ASN A 194 -5.24 -14.20 9.25
N GLN A 195 -3.97 -14.29 9.66
CA GLN A 195 -3.25 -13.21 10.35
C GLN A 195 -2.43 -12.40 9.36
N GLN A 196 -1.77 -11.33 9.86
CA GLN A 196 -0.77 -10.63 9.06
C GLN A 196 0.40 -11.59 8.75
N PRO A 197 0.96 -11.56 7.53
CA PRO A 197 2.03 -12.46 7.17
C PRO A 197 3.33 -12.09 7.90
N ASP A 198 4.11 -13.12 8.19
CA ASP A 198 5.54 -13.02 8.51
C ASP A 198 6.33 -13.60 7.33
N CYS A 199 7.58 -13.18 7.13
CA CYS A 199 8.47 -13.74 6.09
C CYS A 199 9.74 -14.34 6.69
N VAL A 200 9.69 -14.66 7.97
CA VAL A 200 10.78 -15.27 8.74
C VAL A 200 10.19 -16.40 9.58
N ASP A 201 11.04 -17.32 10.02
CA ASP A 201 10.61 -18.40 10.90
C ASP A 201 10.55 -17.88 12.34
N LEU A 202 9.36 -17.96 12.93
CA LEU A 202 9.08 -17.52 14.29
C LEU A 202 8.53 -18.69 15.10
N SER A 203 8.98 -18.82 16.35
CA SER A 203 8.49 -19.87 17.23
C SER A 203 6.97 -19.77 17.41
N GLY A 204 6.27 -20.90 17.25
CA GLY A 204 4.81 -20.96 17.30
C GLY A 204 4.09 -20.44 16.06
N ARG A 205 4.82 -20.13 14.97
CA ARG A 205 4.27 -19.78 13.66
C ARG A 205 4.71 -20.79 12.59
N PRO A 206 3.96 -20.90 11.48
CA PRO A 206 4.43 -21.66 10.33
C PRO A 206 5.75 -21.10 9.78
N ALA A 207 6.61 -21.98 9.24
CA ALA A 207 7.98 -21.67 8.83
C ALA A 207 8.04 -20.96 7.45
N VAL A 208 7.59 -19.70 7.39
CA VAL A 208 7.50 -18.93 6.13
C VAL A 208 8.88 -18.57 5.56
N GLY A 209 9.88 -18.34 6.43
CA GLY A 209 11.25 -18.09 6.01
C GLY A 209 11.84 -19.32 5.31
N THR A 210 11.64 -20.51 5.88
CA THR A 210 12.02 -21.78 5.27
C THR A 210 11.26 -22.02 3.96
N TRP A 211 9.95 -21.76 3.92
CA TRP A 211 9.16 -21.89 2.69
C TRP A 211 9.75 -21.10 1.51
N VAL A 212 10.06 -19.81 1.71
CA VAL A 212 10.61 -18.98 0.62
C VAL A 212 12.06 -19.34 0.29
N ASN A 213 12.92 -19.45 1.30
CA ASN A 213 14.35 -19.62 1.07
C ASN A 213 14.76 -21.05 0.68
N ARG A 214 13.89 -22.04 0.93
CA ARG A 214 14.18 -23.45 0.66
C ARG A 214 13.16 -24.06 -0.26
N ASP A 215 11.91 -24.11 0.18
CA ASP A 215 10.94 -24.92 -0.55
C ASP A 215 10.68 -24.39 -1.95
N VAL A 216 10.44 -23.09 -2.06
CA VAL A 216 10.23 -22.40 -3.34
C VAL A 216 11.49 -22.45 -4.20
N VAL A 217 12.67 -22.21 -3.65
CA VAL A 217 13.94 -22.24 -4.40
C VAL A 217 14.20 -23.63 -5.00
N GLN A 218 14.04 -24.68 -4.20
CA GLN A 218 14.28 -26.05 -4.63
C GLN A 218 13.22 -26.53 -5.62
N MET A 219 11.95 -26.19 -5.38
CA MET A 219 10.88 -26.45 -6.34
C MET A 219 11.16 -25.77 -7.69
N VAL A 220 11.59 -24.50 -7.70
CA VAL A 220 11.93 -23.80 -8.95
C VAL A 220 13.07 -24.50 -9.68
N ARG A 221 14.16 -24.82 -8.97
CA ARG A 221 15.31 -25.56 -9.52
C ARG A 221 14.91 -26.92 -10.10
N LYS A 222 13.94 -27.60 -9.50
CA LYS A 222 13.49 -28.93 -9.94
C LYS A 222 12.57 -28.87 -11.16
N ASN A 223 11.80 -27.81 -11.32
CA ASN A 223 10.72 -27.74 -12.31
C ASN A 223 11.04 -26.84 -13.51
N PHE A 224 12.01 -25.94 -13.41
CA PHE A 224 12.40 -25.04 -14.49
C PHE A 224 13.91 -25.13 -14.77
N SER A 225 14.29 -24.90 -16.03
CA SER A 225 15.71 -24.79 -16.41
C SER A 225 16.29 -23.45 -15.96
N VAL A 226 16.82 -23.40 -14.75
CA VAL A 226 17.32 -22.17 -14.12
C VAL A 226 18.81 -22.26 -13.80
N SER A 227 19.49 -21.12 -13.80
CA SER A 227 20.93 -21.06 -13.50
C SER A 227 21.24 -21.57 -12.09
N ALA A 228 22.38 -22.23 -11.91
CA ALA A 228 22.87 -22.59 -10.58
C ALA A 228 23.63 -21.43 -9.91
N ASP A 229 24.10 -20.45 -10.69
CA ASP A 229 24.89 -19.32 -10.22
C ASP A 229 24.03 -18.32 -9.45
N ARG A 230 24.39 -18.06 -8.19
CA ARG A 230 23.70 -17.08 -7.34
C ARG A 230 23.61 -15.67 -7.94
N ARG A 231 24.50 -15.29 -8.86
CA ARG A 231 24.47 -14.00 -9.58
C ARG A 231 23.28 -13.87 -10.52
N ASP A 232 22.69 -14.99 -10.90
CA ASP A 232 21.48 -15.08 -11.74
C ASP A 232 20.20 -15.21 -10.91
N TRP A 233 20.30 -15.12 -9.57
CA TRP A 233 19.18 -15.17 -8.66
C TRP A 233 19.06 -13.86 -7.88
N ALA A 234 17.91 -13.22 -8.01
CA ALA A 234 17.52 -12.09 -7.19
C ALA A 234 16.30 -12.42 -6.34
N ILE A 235 16.21 -11.78 -5.18
CA ILE A 235 14.97 -11.67 -4.42
C ILE A 235 14.51 -10.22 -4.46
N ALA A 236 13.25 -10.02 -4.81
CA ALA A 236 12.63 -8.73 -4.99
C ALA A 236 11.34 -8.62 -4.19
N GLY A 237 10.85 -7.42 -3.92
CA GLY A 237 9.52 -7.26 -3.35
C GLY A 237 9.10 -5.80 -3.21
N ALA A 238 7.79 -5.59 -3.03
CA ALA A 238 7.20 -4.28 -2.88
C ALA A 238 6.54 -4.07 -1.51
N SER A 239 6.68 -2.89 -0.90
CA SER A 239 6.12 -2.55 0.41
C SER A 239 6.58 -3.54 1.49
N TYR A 240 5.66 -4.31 2.08
CA TYR A 240 5.96 -5.46 2.92
C TYR A 240 7.00 -6.40 2.30
N GLY A 241 6.82 -6.75 1.02
CA GLY A 241 7.78 -7.53 0.25
C GLY A 241 9.11 -6.82 0.06
N GLY A 242 9.10 -5.48 0.00
CA GLY A 242 10.29 -4.65 -0.11
C GLY A 242 11.12 -4.64 1.18
N TRP A 243 10.51 -4.86 2.34
CA TRP A 243 11.21 -5.16 3.59
C TRP A 243 11.62 -6.63 3.68
N CYS A 244 10.77 -7.57 3.25
CA CYS A 244 11.08 -9.00 3.28
C CYS A 244 12.23 -9.40 2.36
N ALA A 245 12.36 -8.80 1.18
CA ALA A 245 13.41 -9.12 0.23
C ALA A 245 14.84 -8.99 0.81
N PRO A 246 15.24 -7.87 1.45
CA PRO A 246 16.54 -7.80 2.11
C PRO A 246 16.64 -8.72 3.32
N VAL A 247 15.59 -8.95 4.10
CA VAL A 247 15.61 -9.88 5.23
C VAL A 247 15.89 -11.31 4.77
N LEU A 248 15.09 -11.82 3.84
CA LEU A 248 15.22 -13.16 3.27
C LEU A 248 16.53 -13.34 2.50
N GLY A 249 16.92 -12.34 1.71
CA GLY A 249 18.17 -12.34 0.93
C GLY A 249 19.41 -12.39 1.81
N LEU A 250 19.42 -11.67 2.94
CA LEU A 250 20.51 -11.71 3.92
C LEU A 250 20.59 -13.05 4.67
N TYR A 251 19.47 -13.76 4.80
CA TYR A 251 19.44 -15.12 5.35
C TYR A 251 19.77 -16.22 4.32
N ASN A 252 19.77 -15.92 3.03
CA ASN A 252 20.08 -16.89 1.98
C ASN A 252 21.04 -16.34 0.90
N PRO A 253 22.21 -15.79 1.31
CA PRO A 253 23.12 -15.11 0.40
C PRO A 253 23.84 -16.05 -0.59
N GLN A 254 23.85 -17.35 -0.30
CA GLN A 254 24.33 -18.40 -1.20
C GLN A 254 23.38 -18.64 -2.39
N THR A 255 22.10 -18.26 -2.26
CA THR A 255 21.14 -18.29 -3.37
C THR A 255 21.06 -16.92 -4.03
N PHE A 256 20.83 -15.87 -3.25
CA PHE A 256 20.52 -14.54 -3.81
C PHE A 256 21.75 -13.64 -3.74
N ALA A 257 22.42 -13.41 -4.87
CA ALA A 257 23.47 -12.38 -4.93
C ALA A 257 22.91 -10.96 -5.00
N SER A 258 21.66 -10.82 -5.48
CA SER A 258 21.02 -9.53 -5.70
C SER A 258 19.70 -9.41 -4.92
N VAL A 259 19.46 -8.23 -4.36
CA VAL A 259 18.22 -7.89 -3.65
C VAL A 259 17.61 -6.62 -4.26
N ILE A 260 16.30 -6.61 -4.50
CA ILE A 260 15.58 -5.44 -5.00
C ILE A 260 14.42 -5.11 -4.06
N SER A 261 14.37 -3.87 -3.58
CA SER A 261 13.36 -3.39 -2.62
C SER A 261 12.61 -2.21 -3.23
N PHE A 262 11.32 -2.39 -3.53
CA PHE A 262 10.43 -1.35 -4.00
C PHE A 262 9.60 -0.79 -2.84
N SER A 263 9.75 0.49 -2.51
CA SER A 263 9.11 1.14 -1.36
C SER A 263 9.19 0.33 -0.06
N GLY A 264 10.32 -0.35 0.17
CA GLY A 264 10.55 -1.05 1.42
C GLY A 264 10.83 -0.08 2.57
N TYR A 265 10.59 -0.54 3.78
CA TYR A 265 10.87 0.19 5.02
C TYR A 265 12.03 -0.45 5.78
N ASN A 266 12.69 0.33 6.64
CA ASN A 266 13.82 -0.16 7.42
C ASN A 266 13.43 -1.11 8.55
N VAL A 267 12.29 -0.85 9.20
CA VAL A 267 11.90 -1.52 10.44
C VAL A 267 10.57 -2.24 10.24
N PRO A 268 10.39 -3.52 10.65
CA PRO A 268 9.15 -4.25 10.42
C PRO A 268 7.92 -3.57 10.99
N VAL A 269 6.89 -3.39 10.17
CA VAL A 269 5.58 -2.80 10.55
C VAL A 269 4.39 -3.71 10.27
N ILE A 270 4.63 -4.98 9.89
CA ILE A 270 3.59 -6.00 9.62
C ILE A 270 3.97 -7.30 10.32
N GLY A 271 2.97 -8.05 10.79
CA GLY A 271 3.17 -9.36 11.40
C GLY A 271 3.72 -9.29 12.83
N LEU A 272 4.15 -10.44 13.35
CA LEU A 272 4.69 -10.57 14.70
C LEU A 272 6.09 -9.98 14.82
N THR A 273 6.80 -9.80 13.71
CA THR A 273 8.13 -9.16 13.69
C THR A 273 8.14 -7.70 14.18
N GLN A 274 6.97 -7.09 14.37
CA GLN A 274 6.83 -5.77 15.01
C GLN A 274 7.06 -5.78 16.53
N ALA A 275 7.00 -6.95 17.16
CA ALA A 275 7.14 -7.07 18.61
C ALA A 275 8.51 -6.52 19.07
N PRO A 276 8.58 -5.90 20.27
CA PRO A 276 9.85 -5.49 20.87
C PRO A 276 10.86 -6.66 20.89
N GLY A 277 12.14 -6.38 20.58
CA GLY A 277 13.16 -7.41 20.38
C GLY A 277 13.25 -7.89 18.93
N LEU A 278 12.19 -8.49 18.39
CA LEU A 278 12.15 -8.92 16.98
C LEU A 278 12.25 -7.74 16.03
N ARG A 279 11.61 -6.61 16.38
CA ARG A 279 11.62 -5.38 15.58
C ARG A 279 13.04 -4.85 15.35
N GLU A 280 13.85 -4.85 16.40
CA GLU A 280 15.25 -4.42 16.33
C GLU A 280 16.09 -5.46 15.57
N GLN A 281 15.87 -6.74 15.86
CA GLN A 281 16.58 -7.84 15.22
C GLN A 281 16.40 -7.83 13.69
N PHE A 282 15.18 -7.62 13.21
CA PHE A 282 14.84 -7.62 11.78
C PHE A 282 14.76 -6.23 11.16
N THR A 283 15.35 -5.22 11.82
CA THR A 283 15.64 -3.95 11.16
C THR A 283 16.67 -4.20 10.05
N VAL A 284 16.36 -3.80 8.81
CA VAL A 284 17.16 -4.12 7.61
C VAL A 284 18.59 -3.64 7.78
N THR A 285 18.80 -2.41 8.23
CA THR A 285 20.17 -1.89 8.43
C THR A 285 20.95 -2.61 9.53
N ASN A 286 20.26 -3.16 10.55
CA ASN A 286 20.91 -3.98 11.59
C ASN A 286 21.36 -5.34 11.02
N LEU A 287 20.55 -5.96 10.18
CA LEU A 287 20.92 -7.20 9.49
C LEU A 287 22.08 -6.95 8.50
N MET A 288 22.01 -5.88 7.71
CA MET A 288 23.05 -5.53 6.74
C MET A 288 24.41 -5.27 7.41
N LYS A 289 24.44 -4.65 8.59
CA LYS A 289 25.68 -4.48 9.38
C LYS A 289 26.31 -5.80 9.79
N LYS A 290 25.51 -6.86 9.95
CA LYS A 290 25.97 -8.21 10.34
C LYS A 290 26.21 -9.14 9.14
N ALA A 291 25.93 -8.69 7.92
CA ALA A 291 26.03 -9.52 6.73
C ALA A 291 27.47 -10.02 6.48
N SER A 292 27.62 -11.31 6.23
CA SER A 292 28.90 -11.99 6.07
C SER A 292 29.25 -12.35 4.62
N TRP A 293 28.31 -12.18 3.68
CA TRP A 293 28.47 -12.56 2.28
C TRP A 293 28.40 -11.35 1.33
N PRO A 294 29.11 -11.38 0.19
CA PRO A 294 29.00 -10.34 -0.83
C PRO A 294 27.62 -10.33 -1.50
N GLN A 295 26.92 -9.20 -1.47
CA GLN A 295 25.62 -9.01 -2.13
C GLN A 295 25.47 -7.59 -2.66
N SER A 296 24.70 -7.45 -3.73
CA SER A 296 24.29 -6.18 -4.30
C SER A 296 22.83 -5.92 -4.01
N MET A 297 22.49 -4.70 -3.60
CA MET A 297 21.14 -4.34 -3.15
C MET A 297 20.69 -3.04 -3.80
N TYR A 298 19.51 -3.08 -4.42
CA TYR A 298 18.85 -1.93 -5.03
C TYR A 298 17.60 -1.55 -4.25
N PHE A 299 17.58 -0.33 -3.73
CA PHE A 299 16.44 0.21 -2.99
C PHE A 299 15.82 1.33 -3.81
N THR A 300 14.54 1.22 -4.12
CA THR A 300 13.82 2.21 -4.89
C THR A 300 12.47 2.54 -4.27
N GLY A 301 11.90 3.67 -4.64
CA GLY A 301 10.70 4.25 -4.06
C GLY A 301 10.56 5.70 -4.51
N THR A 302 9.79 6.50 -3.81
CA THR A 302 9.61 7.92 -4.16
C THR A 302 10.00 8.81 -2.98
N ARG A 303 10.34 10.07 -3.25
CA ARG A 303 10.66 11.05 -2.19
C ARG A 303 9.43 11.50 -1.40
N THR A 304 8.25 11.25 -1.95
CA THR A 304 6.94 11.50 -1.35
C THR A 304 6.46 10.34 -0.47
N ASP A 305 7.14 9.18 -0.54
CA ASP A 305 6.92 8.02 0.30
C ASP A 305 7.95 7.99 1.45
N ASN A 306 7.49 8.17 2.69
CA ASN A 306 8.39 8.34 3.84
C ASN A 306 9.20 7.07 4.15
N ASP A 307 8.62 5.89 3.95
CA ASP A 307 9.24 4.61 4.30
C ASP A 307 10.56 4.34 3.56
N PRO A 308 10.62 4.40 2.22
CA PRO A 308 11.87 4.26 1.48
C PRO A 308 12.84 5.42 1.73
N VAL A 309 12.35 6.61 2.10
CA VAL A 309 13.21 7.74 2.48
C VAL A 309 13.91 7.47 3.81
N GLU A 310 13.21 6.97 4.84
CA GLU A 310 13.83 6.60 6.11
C GLU A 310 14.79 5.42 5.97
N LEU A 311 14.44 4.42 5.13
CA LEU A 311 15.36 3.34 4.77
C LEU A 311 16.62 3.88 4.09
N ALA A 312 16.48 4.76 3.10
CA ALA A 312 17.61 5.39 2.42
C ALA A 312 18.55 6.11 3.41
N ARG A 313 18.01 6.86 4.37
CA ARG A 313 18.83 7.51 5.42
C ARG A 313 19.55 6.48 6.28
N GLY A 314 18.85 5.43 6.73
CA GLY A 314 19.46 4.38 7.53
C GLY A 314 20.57 3.62 6.81
N LEU A 315 20.47 3.48 5.48
CA LEU A 315 21.49 2.84 4.65
C LEU A 315 22.80 3.64 4.58
N GLU A 316 22.77 4.97 4.77
CA GLU A 316 23.99 5.80 4.81
C GLU A 316 24.93 5.38 5.96
N GLU A 317 24.36 4.83 7.04
CA GLU A 317 25.07 4.36 8.23
C GLU A 317 25.57 2.91 8.12
N VAL A 318 25.27 2.21 7.02
CA VAL A 318 25.75 0.84 6.78
C VAL A 318 27.12 0.88 6.13
N LYS A 319 28.18 0.58 6.91
CA LYS A 319 29.58 0.57 6.45
C LYS A 319 30.14 -0.84 6.19
N ASN A 320 29.31 -1.75 5.67
CA ASN A 320 29.72 -3.13 5.42
C ASN A 320 30.35 -3.26 4.02
N PRO A 321 31.65 -3.53 3.88
CA PRO A 321 32.33 -3.58 2.57
C PRO A 321 31.90 -4.76 1.69
N ARG A 322 31.18 -5.73 2.25
CA ARG A 322 30.62 -6.86 1.48
C ARG A 322 29.33 -6.47 0.74
N LEU A 323 28.70 -5.36 1.12
CA LEU A 323 27.42 -4.97 0.54
C LEU A 323 27.62 -3.79 -0.41
N LYS A 324 27.11 -3.94 -1.62
CA LYS A 324 27.01 -2.86 -2.60
C LYS A 324 25.57 -2.37 -2.62
N THR A 325 25.34 -1.14 -2.15
CA THR A 325 24.00 -0.55 -2.09
C THR A 325 23.82 0.49 -3.19
N THR A 326 22.65 0.50 -3.82
CA THR A 326 22.21 1.53 -4.77
C THR A 326 20.83 1.99 -4.34
N VAL A 327 20.63 3.30 -4.24
CA VAL A 327 19.34 3.88 -3.83
C VAL A 327 18.84 4.81 -4.93
N HIS A 328 17.61 4.57 -5.39
CA HIS A 328 16.97 5.38 -6.42
C HIS A 328 15.57 5.81 -5.99
N LEU A 329 15.42 7.07 -5.57
CA LEU A 329 14.13 7.63 -5.19
C LEU A 329 13.63 8.61 -6.24
N ASP A 330 12.54 8.24 -6.91
CA ASP A 330 11.84 9.11 -7.86
C ASP A 330 11.32 10.36 -7.15
N PRO A 331 11.31 11.53 -7.82
CA PRO A 331 10.89 12.78 -7.19
C PRO A 331 9.40 12.76 -6.79
N ASN A 332 8.56 12.07 -7.55
CA ASN A 332 7.12 12.02 -7.38
C ASN A 332 6.60 10.59 -7.57
N GLY A 333 5.45 10.29 -6.96
CA GLY A 333 4.74 9.03 -7.08
C GLY A 333 4.31 8.51 -5.71
N GLY A 334 3.45 7.51 -5.70
CA GLY A 334 2.89 6.97 -4.46
C GLY A 334 3.37 5.59 -4.10
N HIS A 335 2.93 5.12 -2.94
CA HIS A 335 3.16 3.77 -2.45
C HIS A 335 2.21 2.77 -3.15
N SER A 336 2.42 2.53 -4.45
CA SER A 336 1.47 1.80 -5.31
C SER A 336 2.12 0.95 -6.40
N TRP A 337 1.36 -0.02 -6.93
CA TRP A 337 1.79 -0.87 -8.04
C TRP A 337 2.11 -0.08 -9.31
N ASP A 338 1.41 1.02 -9.59
CA ASP A 338 1.71 1.88 -10.74
C ASP A 338 3.10 2.50 -10.65
N THR A 339 3.54 2.86 -9.43
CA THR A 339 4.89 3.35 -9.19
C THR A 339 5.90 2.23 -9.43
N TRP A 340 5.70 1.07 -8.80
CA TRP A 340 6.66 -0.04 -8.88
C TRP A 340 6.76 -0.63 -10.29
N LYS A 341 5.66 -0.67 -11.05
CA LYS A 341 5.64 -1.02 -12.48
C LYS A 341 6.56 -0.10 -13.28
N LYS A 342 6.54 1.21 -13.03
CA LYS A 342 7.41 2.18 -13.72
C LYS A 342 8.88 2.09 -13.28
N GLN A 343 9.13 1.66 -12.05
CA GLN A 343 10.48 1.50 -11.50
C GLN A 343 11.14 0.17 -11.89
N LEU A 344 10.34 -0.86 -12.21
CA LEU A 344 10.82 -2.20 -12.52
C LEU A 344 11.87 -2.21 -13.65
N PRO A 345 11.69 -1.55 -14.81
CA PRO A 345 12.71 -1.51 -15.86
C PRO A 345 14.08 -1.02 -15.36
N GLY A 346 14.11 0.05 -14.56
CA GLY A 346 15.36 0.60 -14.02
C GLY A 346 16.03 -0.33 -13.00
N ALA A 347 15.24 -1.04 -12.19
CA ALA A 347 15.77 -2.06 -11.29
C ALA A 347 16.37 -3.26 -12.06
N LEU A 348 15.73 -3.68 -13.16
CA LEU A 348 16.24 -4.75 -14.03
C LEU A 348 17.51 -4.33 -14.76
N GLU A 349 17.57 -3.09 -15.26
CA GLU A 349 18.77 -2.52 -15.86
C GLU A 349 19.94 -2.50 -14.86
N TRP A 350 19.69 -2.07 -13.62
CA TRP A 350 20.69 -2.14 -12.55
C TRP A 350 21.17 -3.58 -12.32
N TRP A 351 20.25 -4.55 -12.24
CA TRP A 351 20.60 -5.95 -12.00
C TRP A 351 21.44 -6.54 -13.14
N ASN A 352 21.14 -6.15 -14.39
CA ASN A 352 21.96 -6.50 -15.56
C ASN A 352 23.36 -5.86 -15.49
N GLY A 353 23.43 -4.57 -15.13
CA GLY A 353 24.68 -3.83 -15.04
C GLY A 353 25.59 -4.25 -13.88
N ASP A 354 25.01 -4.71 -12.77
CA ASP A 354 25.77 -5.23 -11.64
C ASP A 354 26.56 -6.50 -12.03
N ARG A 355 25.96 -7.36 -12.86
CA ARG A 355 26.62 -8.52 -13.46
C ARG A 355 27.80 -8.13 -14.35
N ALA A 356 27.68 -7.03 -15.08
CA ALA A 356 28.73 -6.50 -15.97
C ALA A 356 29.87 -5.78 -15.21
N GLY A 357 29.81 -5.70 -13.87
CA GLY A 357 30.79 -4.97 -13.06
C GLY A 357 30.66 -3.44 -13.16
N GLY A 358 29.57 -2.94 -13.76
CA GLY A 358 29.43 -1.56 -14.23
C GLY A 358 28.33 -0.74 -13.55
N ALA A 359 27.83 -1.13 -12.37
CA ALA A 359 26.79 -0.31 -11.72
C ALA A 359 27.37 1.07 -11.34
N LYS A 360 26.98 2.10 -12.10
CA LYS A 360 27.15 3.50 -11.72
C LYS A 360 26.42 3.69 -10.40
N SER A 361 27.15 4.07 -9.35
CA SER A 361 26.54 4.54 -8.12
C SER A 361 25.74 5.80 -8.47
N VAL A 362 24.43 5.66 -8.61
CA VAL A 362 23.54 6.82 -8.58
C VAL A 362 23.47 7.23 -7.13
N VAL A 363 24.44 8.07 -6.75
CA VAL A 363 24.44 8.79 -5.49
C VAL A 363 23.14 9.59 -5.46
N ALA A 364 22.35 9.38 -4.41
CA ALA A 364 21.21 10.22 -4.10
C ALA A 364 21.63 11.69 -4.24
N THR A 365 21.01 12.40 -5.17
CA THR A 365 21.21 13.84 -5.32
C THR A 365 20.87 14.49 -3.98
N ARG A 366 21.93 14.95 -3.28
CA ARG A 366 21.89 15.77 -2.06
C ARG A 366 21.17 17.09 -2.39
N GLY A 367 19.86 17.05 -2.32
CA GLY A 367 18.99 18.19 -2.51
C GLY A 367 17.82 18.08 -1.53
N TRP A 368 18.15 18.08 -0.24
CA TRP A 368 17.17 18.11 0.84
C TRP A 368 16.43 19.45 0.79
N MET A 369 15.27 19.49 0.14
CA MET A 369 14.37 20.63 0.29
C MET A 369 13.60 20.47 1.60
N THR A 370 13.95 21.33 2.55
CA THR A 370 13.18 21.67 3.73
C THR A 370 11.78 22.14 3.33
N GLN A 371 10.81 21.23 3.24
CA GLN A 371 9.39 21.57 3.33
C GLN A 371 8.84 21.12 4.69
N LYS A 372 9.31 21.76 5.77
CA LYS A 372 8.62 21.69 7.08
C LYS A 372 7.58 22.80 7.26
N THR A 373 7.33 23.65 6.26
CA THR A 373 6.56 24.89 6.46
C THR A 373 5.53 25.14 5.35
N THR A 374 4.46 24.34 5.31
CA THR A 374 3.21 24.72 4.63
C THR A 374 2.00 24.03 5.26
N VAL A 375 2.11 22.75 5.60
CA VAL A 375 0.95 21.96 6.06
C VAL A 375 0.50 22.35 7.48
N ALA A 376 1.43 22.59 8.42
CA ALA A 376 1.12 23.08 9.77
C ALA A 376 0.41 24.45 9.76
N GLY A 377 0.78 25.34 8.84
CA GLY A 377 0.13 26.64 8.65
C GLY A 377 -1.30 26.51 8.11
N ALA A 378 -1.53 25.58 7.18
CA ALA A 378 -2.87 25.28 6.68
C ALA A 378 -3.75 24.65 7.78
N TYR A 379 -3.22 23.71 8.57
CA TYR A 379 -3.94 23.09 9.70
C TYR A 379 -4.36 24.11 10.77
N LEU A 380 -3.49 25.07 11.11
CA LEU A 380 -3.79 26.13 12.06
C LEU A 380 -4.92 27.05 11.56
N LEU A 381 -4.88 27.41 10.26
CA LEU A 381 -5.90 28.25 9.63
C LEU A 381 -7.27 27.56 9.62
N PHE A 382 -7.33 26.26 9.31
CA PHE A 382 -8.59 25.49 9.28
C PHE A 382 -9.14 25.18 10.68
N ALA A 383 -8.29 24.92 11.67
CA ALA A 383 -8.71 24.77 13.06
C ALA A 383 -9.30 26.08 13.62
N LEU A 384 -8.70 27.22 13.28
CA LEU A 384 -9.21 28.55 13.66
C LEU A 384 -10.55 28.88 12.97
N LEU A 385 -10.73 28.49 11.71
CA LEU A 385 -12.01 28.65 10.99
C LEU A 385 -13.11 27.76 11.57
N ALA A 386 -12.80 26.50 11.93
CA ALA A 386 -13.73 25.60 12.60
C ALA A 386 -14.11 26.09 14.01
N ALA A 387 -13.14 26.54 14.80
CA ALA A 387 -13.37 27.11 16.13
C ALA A 387 -14.20 28.41 16.06
N GLY A 388 -13.90 29.31 15.11
CA GLY A 388 -14.67 30.53 14.88
C GLY A 388 -16.13 30.27 14.49
N SER A 389 -16.37 29.20 13.74
CA SER A 389 -17.70 28.74 13.34
C SER A 389 -18.51 28.20 14.52
N ILE A 390 -17.88 27.44 15.42
CA ILE A 390 -18.52 26.88 16.64
C ILE A 390 -18.85 27.97 17.66
N VAL A 391 -17.93 28.93 17.88
CA VAL A 391 -18.14 30.04 18.82
C VAL A 391 -19.28 30.95 18.35
N ARG A 392 -19.35 31.30 17.06
CA ARG A 392 -20.45 32.10 16.49
C ARG A 392 -21.77 31.32 16.42
N GLY A 393 -21.73 30.01 16.13
CA GLY A 393 -22.90 29.13 16.18
C GLY A 393 -23.55 29.10 17.57
N ARG A 394 -22.75 28.97 18.63
CA ARG A 394 -23.22 29.04 20.03
C ARG A 394 -23.78 30.41 20.41
N ALA A 395 -23.16 31.51 19.98
CA ALA A 395 -23.67 32.86 20.21
C ALA A 395 -25.03 33.13 19.54
N LEU A 396 -25.27 32.52 18.37
CA LEU A 396 -26.55 32.57 17.64
C LEU A 396 -27.64 31.66 18.22
N VAL A 397 -27.27 30.69 19.09
CA VAL A 397 -28.22 29.84 19.82
C VAL A 397 -28.62 30.44 21.17
N ARG A 398 -27.76 31.25 21.78
CA ARG A 398 -27.99 31.81 23.12
C ARG A 398 -28.62 33.21 23.18
N ARG A 399 -28.88 33.91 22.07
CA ARG A 399 -29.53 35.24 22.16
C ARG A 399 -30.98 35.08 22.69
N PRO A 400 -31.32 35.66 23.86
CA PRO A 400 -32.69 35.62 24.37
C PRO A 400 -33.60 36.43 23.44
N ARG A 401 -34.84 35.98 23.25
CA ARG A 401 -35.88 36.77 22.59
C ARG A 401 -36.18 37.99 23.48
N TYR A 402 -35.70 39.17 23.09
CA TYR A 402 -36.19 40.41 23.67
C TYR A 402 -37.61 40.65 23.15
N VAL A 403 -38.60 40.55 24.04
CA VAL A 403 -39.99 40.94 23.77
C VAL A 403 -40.24 42.21 24.56
N PRO A 404 -40.47 43.37 23.93
CA PRO A 404 -40.84 44.57 24.68
C PRO A 404 -42.21 44.34 25.32
N ARG A 405 -42.30 44.53 26.65
CA ARG A 405 -43.58 44.77 27.31
C ARG A 405 -44.03 46.15 26.88
N HIS A 406 -45.02 46.22 26.00
CA HIS A 406 -46.09 47.23 25.90
C HIS A 406 -46.61 47.24 24.46
N ALA A 407 -47.70 46.50 24.23
CA ALA A 407 -48.69 46.75 23.17
C ALA A 407 -49.84 45.75 23.32
N LEU A 408 -50.75 46.00 24.27
CA LEU A 408 -52.10 45.48 24.20
C LEU A 408 -52.92 46.46 23.35
N HIS A 409 -53.74 45.89 22.46
CA HIS A 409 -54.73 46.54 21.59
C HIS A 409 -54.23 47.32 20.37
N THR A 410 -54.21 46.68 19.20
CA THR A 410 -55.20 46.87 18.11
C THR A 410 -54.77 46.09 16.83
N ARG A 411 -55.75 45.70 16.02
CA ARG A 411 -55.61 44.82 14.85
C ARG A 411 -54.83 45.47 13.69
N ARG A 412 -53.98 44.68 13.00
CA ARG A 412 -54.05 44.29 11.57
C ARG A 412 -52.66 43.92 11.01
N HIS A 413 -52.67 42.88 10.18
CA HIS A 413 -51.60 42.33 9.34
C HIS A 413 -50.26 43.07 9.24
N ALA A 414 -49.22 42.49 9.86
CA ALA A 414 -47.88 42.41 9.28
C ALA A 414 -47.14 41.22 9.91
N LEU A 415 -46.99 40.12 9.18
CA LEU A 415 -46.06 39.06 9.56
C LEU A 415 -44.64 39.65 9.56
N PRO A 416 -43.81 39.43 10.60
CA PRO A 416 -42.46 39.97 10.63
C PRO A 416 -41.62 39.30 9.53
N ARG A 417 -41.32 40.05 8.46
CA ARG A 417 -40.47 39.68 7.30
C ARG A 417 -38.99 39.38 7.65
N GLY A 418 -38.63 39.19 8.92
CA GLY A 418 -37.23 39.03 9.37
C GLY A 418 -36.76 37.60 9.67
N THR A 419 -37.65 36.62 9.82
CA THR A 419 -37.28 35.30 10.40
C THR A 419 -36.72 34.29 9.38
N GLY A 420 -37.00 34.48 8.09
CA GLY A 420 -36.54 33.60 7.01
C GLY A 420 -35.03 33.71 6.74
N ARG A 421 -34.49 34.93 6.64
CA ARG A 421 -33.05 35.18 6.40
C ARG A 421 -32.16 34.66 7.54
N TYR A 422 -32.64 34.72 8.78
CA TYR A 422 -31.92 34.22 9.95
C TYR A 422 -31.86 32.69 10.01
N ARG A 423 -32.94 32.00 9.61
CA ARG A 423 -33.00 30.53 9.54
C ARG A 423 -32.17 29.96 8.39
N ILE A 424 -32.18 30.59 7.22
CA ILE A 424 -31.36 30.19 6.06
C ILE A 424 -29.87 30.30 6.40
N ARG A 425 -29.45 31.40 7.05
CA ARG A 425 -28.08 31.53 7.56
C ARG A 425 -27.71 30.42 8.53
N ARG A 426 -28.58 30.07 9.48
CA ARG A 426 -28.30 29.05 10.50
C ARG A 426 -28.06 27.65 9.91
N TRP A 427 -28.82 27.26 8.90
CA TRP A 427 -28.67 25.94 8.26
C TRP A 427 -27.52 25.89 7.25
N ALA A 428 -27.26 26.98 6.52
CA ALA A 428 -26.05 27.10 5.71
C ALA A 428 -24.78 26.91 6.57
N TRP A 429 -24.77 27.43 7.79
CA TRP A 429 -23.69 27.24 8.76
C TRP A 429 -23.59 25.80 9.29
N VAL A 430 -24.72 25.11 9.52
CA VAL A 430 -24.71 23.69 9.93
C VAL A 430 -24.19 22.81 8.79
N SER A 431 -24.63 23.04 7.55
CA SER A 431 -24.14 22.33 6.36
C SER A 431 -22.65 22.59 6.13
N LEU A 432 -22.18 23.83 6.32
CA LEU A 432 -20.76 24.16 6.33
C LEU A 432 -20.03 23.40 7.44
N THR A 433 -20.58 23.33 8.65
CA THR A 433 -19.94 22.64 9.78
C THR A 433 -19.84 21.12 9.55
N VAL A 434 -20.87 20.51 8.95
CA VAL A 434 -20.85 19.08 8.59
C VAL A 434 -19.89 18.82 7.42
N ALA A 435 -19.89 19.69 6.40
CA ALA A 435 -18.91 19.61 5.31
C ALA A 435 -17.47 19.74 5.84
N TRP A 436 -17.22 20.69 6.75
CA TRP A 436 -15.94 20.84 7.43
C TRP A 436 -15.60 19.65 8.33
N GLY A 437 -16.59 19.02 8.96
CA GLY A 437 -16.41 17.79 9.74
C GLY A 437 -16.04 16.58 8.88
N ILE A 438 -16.65 16.45 7.69
CA ILE A 438 -16.30 15.41 6.71
C ILE A 438 -14.91 15.66 6.14
N VAL A 439 -14.57 16.91 5.80
CA VAL A 439 -13.23 17.29 5.36
C VAL A 439 -12.20 17.03 6.47
N ALA A 440 -12.50 17.36 7.73
CA ALA A 440 -11.63 17.04 8.86
C ALA A 440 -11.47 15.53 9.07
N LEU A 441 -12.54 14.74 8.90
CA LEU A 441 -12.49 13.28 8.98
C LEU A 441 -11.63 12.68 7.85
N LEU A 442 -11.83 13.13 6.61
CA LEU A 442 -11.03 12.74 5.44
C LEU A 442 -9.56 13.15 5.59
N LEU A 443 -9.29 14.32 6.19
CA LEU A 443 -7.94 14.78 6.52
C LEU A 443 -7.33 13.99 7.69
N THR A 444 -8.13 13.54 8.66
CA THR A 444 -7.67 12.69 9.78
C THR A 444 -7.35 11.27 9.30
N VAL A 445 -8.16 10.77 8.36
CA VAL A 445 -7.87 9.54 7.62
C VAL A 445 -6.58 9.73 6.81
N ASN A 446 -6.43 10.84 6.06
CA ASN A 446 -5.20 11.16 5.33
C ASN A 446 -3.96 11.33 6.24
N LEU A 447 -4.12 11.88 7.45
CA LEU A 447 -3.06 11.97 8.47
C LEU A 447 -2.62 10.59 8.99
N LYS A 448 -3.50 9.59 8.94
CA LYS A 448 -3.20 8.20 9.34
C LYS A 448 -2.81 7.29 8.19
N THR A 449 -3.19 7.63 6.95
CA THR A 449 -3.04 6.75 5.78
C THR A 449 -2.19 7.33 4.65
N HIS A 450 -1.84 8.62 4.69
CA HIS A 450 -1.04 9.33 3.68
C HIS A 450 -1.55 9.14 2.23
N THR A 451 -2.86 9.11 2.02
CA THR A 451 -3.52 8.70 0.77
C THR A 451 -3.70 9.81 -0.29
N VAL A 452 -3.51 11.09 0.04
CA VAL A 452 -3.70 12.21 -0.90
C VAL A 452 -2.46 13.10 -0.92
N GLU A 453 -1.78 13.12 -2.07
CA GLU A 453 -0.43 13.65 -2.27
C GLU A 453 -0.35 15.13 -2.70
N ASP A 454 -1.43 15.78 -3.15
CA ASP A 454 -1.40 17.19 -3.58
C ASP A 454 -2.73 17.93 -3.31
N ILE A 455 -2.64 19.15 -2.76
CA ILE A 455 -3.79 20.04 -2.49
C ILE A 455 -4.48 20.50 -3.79
N ARG A 456 -3.82 20.33 -4.95
CA ARG A 456 -4.40 20.63 -6.27
C ARG A 456 -5.60 19.74 -6.62
N PHE A 457 -5.68 18.52 -6.09
CA PHE A 457 -6.86 17.66 -6.24
C PHE A 457 -8.08 18.21 -5.49
N ILE A 458 -7.85 18.92 -4.38
CA ILE A 458 -8.89 19.66 -3.67
C ILE A 458 -9.26 20.94 -4.45
N GLY A 459 -8.30 21.55 -5.15
CA GLY A 459 -8.55 22.69 -6.06
C GLY A 459 -9.52 22.39 -7.20
N ALA A 460 -9.46 21.19 -7.78
CA ALA A 460 -10.43 20.72 -8.79
C ALA A 460 -11.85 20.55 -8.19
N PHE A 461 -11.94 20.16 -6.92
CA PHE A 461 -13.21 20.11 -6.18
C PHE A 461 -13.79 21.52 -5.93
N PHE A 462 -12.95 22.55 -5.77
CA PHE A 462 -13.37 23.94 -5.57
C PHE A 462 -13.71 24.69 -6.87
N HIS A 463 -13.11 24.33 -8.02
CA HIS A 463 -13.50 24.90 -9.32
C HIS A 463 -14.94 24.54 -9.75
N LEU A 464 -15.50 23.45 -9.19
CA LEU A 464 -16.91 23.09 -9.35
C LEU A 464 -17.87 23.97 -8.52
N PHE A 465 -17.37 24.79 -7.60
CA PHE A 465 -18.17 25.71 -6.77
C PHE A 465 -18.03 27.19 -7.17
N THR A 466 -17.18 27.50 -8.16
CA THR A 466 -16.94 28.88 -8.65
C THR A 466 -17.41 29.14 -10.09
N MET A 467 -18.27 28.27 -10.64
CA MET A 467 -19.11 28.59 -11.80
C MET A 467 -20.60 28.63 -11.43
#